data_AF-A0A1F8PTS7-F1
#
_entry.id   AF-A0A1F8PTS7-F1
#
_cell.length_a   1.000
_cell.length_b   1.000
_cell.length_c   1.000
_cell.angle_alpha   90.00
_cell.angle_beta   90.00
_cell.angle_gamma   90.00
#
_symmetry.space_group_name_H-M   'P 1'
#
loop_
_entity.id
_entity.type
_entity.pdbx_description
1 polymer ?
#
loop_
_entity_poly.entity_id
_entity_poly.type
_entity_poly.pdbx_seq_one_letter_code
_entity_poly.pdbx_strand_id
1 'polypeptide(L)' 'MAWQAPQVGAEAVAEYWLVNPDPAVVAVFKADHIGQIWAVFSGWDDFFDISIYPATTAQEGLELLKQMSPQ' A
#
# COMPACT_ATOMS: atom_id res chain seq x y z
N MET A 1 16.20 -6.53 16.73
CA MET A 1 15.95 -5.10 16.44
C MET A 1 14.70 -5.06 15.57
N ALA A 2 13.61 -4.48 16.05
CA ALA A 2 12.43 -4.29 15.21
C ALA A 2 12.74 -3.13 14.25
N TRP A 3 12.58 -3.38 12.95
CA TRP A 3 12.66 -2.33 11.94
C TRP A 3 11.63 -1.26 12.29
N GLN A 4 12.07 -0.04 12.59
CA GLN A 4 11.18 1.10 12.77
C GLN A 4 11.00 1.74 11.41
N ALA A 5 9.78 1.64 10.86
CA ALA A 5 9.43 2.40 9.68
C ALA A 5 9.75 3.89 9.93
N PRO A 6 10.35 4.59 8.95
CA PRO A 6 10.57 6.03 9.08
C PRO A 6 9.24 6.68 9.46
N GLN A 7 9.27 7.67 10.37
CA GLN A 7 8.09 8.42 10.80
C GLN A 7 7.62 9.38 9.69
N VAL A 8 7.46 8.85 8.49
CA VAL A 8 6.59 9.40 7.49
C VAL A 8 5.20 9.37 8.12
N GLY A 9 4.41 10.43 8.02
CA GLY A 9 3.10 10.53 8.67
C GLY A 9 2.04 9.50 8.20
N ALA A 10 2.47 8.34 7.73
CA ALA A 10 1.68 7.17 7.38
C ALA A 10 1.90 6.07 8.43
N GLU A 11 0.81 5.58 9.00
CA GLU A 11 0.75 4.44 9.91
C GLU A 11 0.52 3.16 9.10
N ALA A 12 1.35 2.14 9.29
CA ALA A 12 1.10 0.82 8.74
C ALA A 12 0.00 0.12 9.55
N VAL A 13 -1.13 -0.18 8.91
CA VAL A 13 -2.31 -0.79 9.55
C VAL A 13 -2.30 -2.30 9.41
N ALA A 14 -1.92 -2.80 8.23
CA ALA A 14 -1.86 -4.23 7.95
C ALA A 14 -0.90 -4.51 6.80
N GLU A 15 -0.38 -5.74 6.77
CA GLU A 15 0.43 -6.28 5.68
C GLU A 15 0.05 -7.74 5.46
N TYR A 16 -0.16 -8.13 4.20
CA TYR A 16 -0.52 -9.48 3.79
C TYR A 16 0.45 -9.96 2.71
N TRP A 17 1.20 -11.01 3.03
CA TRP A 17 2.06 -11.71 2.06
C TRP A 17 1.27 -12.83 1.41
N LEU A 18 1.08 -12.74 0.10
CA LEU A 18 0.23 -13.64 -0.65
C LEU A 18 1.04 -14.82 -1.19
N VAL A 19 0.37 -15.96 -1.37
CA VAL A 19 0.95 -17.12 -2.07
C VAL A 19 1.03 -16.85 -3.59
N ASN A 20 0.14 -16.00 -4.10
CA ASN A 20 0.16 -15.55 -5.48
C ASN A 20 1.35 -14.59 -5.70
N PRO A 21 2.13 -14.72 -6.79
CA PRO A 21 3.26 -13.83 -7.04
C PRO A 21 2.87 -12.40 -7.44
N ASP A 22 1.65 -12.16 -7.93
CA ASP A 22 1.22 -10.83 -8.36
C ASP A 22 -0.25 -10.53 -7.98
N PRO A 23 -0.50 -9.62 -7.02
CA PRO A 23 0.51 -8.94 -6.19
C PRO A 23 1.13 -9.92 -5.17
N ALA A 24 2.44 -9.80 -4.92
CA ALA A 24 3.13 -10.61 -3.89
C ALA A 24 2.80 -10.15 -2.45
N VAL A 25 2.55 -8.85 -2.27
CA VAL A 25 2.27 -8.23 -0.98
C VAL A 25 1.17 -7.19 -1.13
N VAL A 26 0.27 -7.14 -0.14
CA VAL A 26 -0.72 -6.08 0.00
C VAL A 26 -0.49 -5.41 1.34
N ALA A 27 -0.12 -4.13 1.33
CA ALA A 27 0.10 -3.34 2.52
C ALA A 27 -0.93 -2.20 2.61
N VAL A 28 -1.47 -2.00 3.82
CA VAL A 28 -2.50 -1.00 4.11
C VAL A 28 -1.90 0.05 5.03
N PHE A 29 -1.99 1.30 4.59
CA PHE A 29 -1.48 2.45 5.32
C PHE A 29 -2.60 3.45 5.56
N LYS A 30 -2.56 4.08 6.74
CA LYS A 30 -3.39 5.24 7.08
C LYS A 30 -2.51 6.48 7.05
N ALA A 31 -2.91 7.50 6.29
CA ALA A 31 -2.18 8.75 6.16
C ALA A 31 -3.15 9.91 5.96
N ASP A 32 -2.73 11.12 6.34
CA ASP A 32 -3.53 12.35 6.13
C ASP A 32 -3.33 12.91 4.72
N HIS A 33 -2.19 12.59 4.07
CA HIS A 33 -1.86 13.04 2.73
C HIS A 33 -1.19 11.94 1.91
N ILE A 34 -1.60 11.81 0.65
CA ILE A 34 -1.04 10.79 -0.26
C ILE A 34 0.50 10.89 -0.41
N GLY A 35 1.07 12.09 -0.32
CA GLY A 35 2.52 12.31 -0.34
C GLY A 35 3.29 11.53 0.73
N GLN A 36 2.64 11.25 1.87
CA GLN A 36 3.21 10.42 2.93
C GLN A 36 3.31 8.96 2.49
N ILE A 37 2.31 8.45 1.76
CA ILE A 37 2.34 7.10 1.19
C ILE A 37 3.46 6.98 0.15
N TRP A 38 3.58 7.94 -0.77
CA TRP A 38 4.66 7.95 -1.77
C TRP A 38 6.05 7.97 -1.12
N ALA A 39 6.24 8.76 -0.07
CA ALA A 39 7.51 8.81 0.64
C ALA A 39 7.88 7.46 1.29
N VAL A 40 6.91 6.71 1.84
CA VAL A 40 7.14 5.36 2.37
C VAL A 40 7.69 4.41 1.29
N PHE A 41 7.11 4.46 0.08
CA PHE A 41 7.46 3.52 -0.99
C PHE A 41 8.61 3.96 -1.89
N SER A 42 9.01 5.24 -1.83
CA SER A 42 10.13 5.76 -2.64
C SER A 42 11.45 5.02 -2.45
N GLY A 43 11.67 4.42 -1.27
CA GLY A 43 12.87 3.61 -1.00
C GLY A 43 12.76 2.14 -1.43
N TRP A 44 11.66 1.73 -2.03
CA TRP A 44 11.36 0.35 -2.39
C TRP A 44 11.16 0.13 -3.90
N ASP A 45 11.21 1.18 -4.72
CA ASP A 45 10.94 1.08 -6.16
C ASP A 45 11.95 0.17 -6.90
N ASP A 46 13.17 0.08 -6.41
CA ASP A 46 14.21 -0.82 -6.92
C ASP A 46 13.91 -2.31 -6.64
N PHE A 47 13.05 -2.62 -5.67
CA PHE A 47 12.79 -4.00 -5.20
C PHE A 47 11.40 -4.52 -5.60
N PHE A 48 10.42 -3.64 -5.77
CA PHE A 48 9.03 -4.01 -6.04
C PHE A 48 8.44 -3.16 -7.17
N ASP A 49 7.59 -3.78 -7.99
CA ASP A 49 6.61 -3.03 -8.76
C ASP A 49 5.45 -2.65 -7.83
N ILE A 50 5.24 -1.35 -7.63
CA ILE A 50 4.32 -0.82 -6.62
C ILE A 50 3.22 -0.03 -7.29
N SER A 51 1.99 -0.47 -7.09
CA SER A 51 0.79 0.30 -7.41
C SER A 51 0.11 0.81 -6.14
N ILE A 52 -0.23 2.10 -6.10
CA ILE A 52 -0.85 2.75 -4.93
C ILE A 52 -2.28 3.14 -5.27
N TYR A 53 -3.20 2.69 -4.42
CA TYR A 53 -4.64 2.91 -4.57
C TYR A 53 -5.18 3.70 -3.38
N PRO A 54 -5.15 5.05 -3.46
CA PRO A 54 -5.68 5.88 -2.40
C PRO A 54 -7.20 5.75 -2.33
N ALA A 55 -7.72 5.53 -1.14
CA ALA A 55 -9.15 5.54 -0.87
C ALA A 55 -9.41 6.26 0.45
N THR A 56 -10.43 7.13 0.45
CA THR A 56 -10.85 7.86 1.66
C THR A 56 -11.91 7.11 2.45
N THR A 57 -12.56 6.11 1.82
CA THR A 57 -13.54 5.22 2.44
C THR A 57 -13.31 3.78 2.03
N ALA A 58 -13.75 2.83 2.86
CA ALA A 58 -13.68 1.40 2.53
C ALA A 58 -14.46 1.04 1.27
N GLN A 59 -15.61 1.70 1.04
CA GLN A 59 -16.43 1.46 -0.15
C GLN A 59 -15.72 1.91 -1.42
N GLU A 60 -15.10 3.09 -1.42
CA GLU A 60 -14.30 3.59 -2.54
C GLU A 60 -13.15 2.62 -2.85
N GLY A 61 -12.43 2.16 -1.82
CA GLY A 61 -11.36 1.18 -2.00
C GLY A 61 -11.85 -0.14 -2.60
N LEU A 62 -13.03 -0.61 -2.20
CA LEU A 62 -13.63 -1.82 -2.76
C LEU A 62 -14.03 -1.65 -4.23
N GLU A 63 -14.58 -0.50 -4.62
CA GLU A 63 -14.93 -0.23 -6.02
C GLU A 63 -13.69 -0.10 -6.90
N LEU A 64 -12.62 0.54 -6.42
CA LEU A 64 -11.33 0.60 -7.13
C LEU A 64 -10.77 -0.80 -7.38
N LEU A 65 -10.78 -1.67 -6.37
CA LEU A 65 -10.31 -3.05 -6.51
C LEU A 65 -11.09 -3.81 -7.59
N LYS A 66 -12.42 -3.69 -7.63
CA LYS A 66 -13.26 -4.37 -8.63
C LYS A 66 -12.94 -3.94 -10.07
N GLN A 67 -12.54 -2.69 -10.27
CA GLN A 67 -12.18 -2.18 -11.60
C GLN A 67 -10.81 -2.69 -12.07
N MET A 68 -9.98 -3.18 -11.14
CA MET A 68 -8.59 -3.56 -11.37
C MET A 68 -8.37 -5.06 -11.50
N SER A 69 -9.31 -5.88 -11.00
CA SER A 69 -9.30 -7.32 -11.28
C SER A 69 -9.41 -7.55 -12.80
N PRO A 70 -8.46 -8.29 -13.41
CA PRO A 70 -8.65 -8.77 -14.78
C PRO A 70 -9.93 -9.63 -14.83
N GLN A 71 -10.68 -9.55 -15.93
CA GLN A 71 -11.72 -10.54 -16.23
C GLN A 71 -11.12 -11.93 -16.37
#